data_AF-A0A3L7P8W9-F1
#
_entry.id   AF-A0A3L7P8W9-F1
#
_cell.length_a   1.000
_cell.length_b   1.000
_cell.length_c   1.000
_cell.angle_alpha   90.00
_cell.angle_beta   90.00
_cell.angle_gamma   90.00
#
_symmetry.space_group_name_H-M   'P 1'
#
loop_
_entity.id
_entity.type
_entity.pdbx_description
1 polymer ?
#
loop_
_entity_poly.entity_id
_entity_poly.type
_entity_poly.pdbx_seq_one_letter_code
_entity_poly.pdbx_strand_id
1 'polypeptide(L)'
;MRDCIKRFNNAINCTETTEVPIRPGQNNDTNQADTGSHSLPDGQTHGNDGSNKSGDRTVGAKQLPWYSEGLKFECTQCGDCCTGGPGAVWVTDEELNQIASALEKTVGEVRLLHTKLIGNRWSLRDYPNGDCVFLDPQTRGCQIYADRPIQCRTWPFWPSNIDTTTSWKRTCDVCPGAGQGKLHSLEVIQTQSDACDI
;
A
#
# COMPACT_ATOMS: atom_id res chain seq x y z
N MET A 1 -8.00 10.61 -37.85
CA MET A 1 -6.69 11.15 -37.47
C MET A 1 -6.37 10.57 -36.07
N ARG A 2 -6.41 9.26 -35.81
CA ARG A 2 -5.66 8.10 -36.33
C ARG A 2 -4.15 8.35 -36.42
N ASP A 3 -3.45 7.59 -35.57
CA ASP A 3 -2.03 7.20 -35.55
C ASP A 3 -0.99 8.16 -34.97
N CYS A 4 -0.52 7.83 -33.76
CA CYS A 4 0.92 7.80 -33.49
C CYS A 4 1.24 6.59 -32.60
N ILE A 5 1.70 5.53 -33.26
CA ILE A 5 2.10 4.22 -32.72
C ILE A 5 3.63 4.17 -32.68
N LYS A 6 4.16 3.68 -31.55
CA LYS A 6 5.47 3.03 -31.30
C LYS A 6 6.75 3.86 -31.33
N ARG A 7 7.59 3.61 -30.32
CA ARG A 7 9.06 3.32 -30.31
C ARG A 7 9.55 3.44 -28.85
N PHE A 8 10.32 2.54 -28.22
CA PHE A 8 11.00 1.30 -28.60
C PHE A 8 11.24 0.42 -27.35
N ASN A 9 11.25 -0.89 -27.58
CA ASN A 9 11.70 -1.94 -26.68
C ASN A 9 13.18 -1.76 -26.28
N ASN A 10 13.52 -2.09 -25.03
CA ASN A 10 14.79 -2.75 -24.74
C ASN A 10 14.52 -3.92 -23.79
N ALA A 11 14.41 -5.11 -24.37
CA ALA A 11 14.44 -6.37 -23.66
C ALA A 11 15.90 -6.72 -23.39
N ILE A 12 16.30 -6.77 -22.13
CA ILE A 12 17.51 -7.49 -21.73
C ILE A 12 17.06 -8.91 -21.37
N ASN A 13 17.50 -9.85 -22.20
CA ASN A 13 17.46 -11.28 -21.93
C ASN A 13 18.32 -11.58 -20.69
N CYS A 14 17.72 -12.20 -19.68
CA CYS A 14 18.44 -12.92 -18.64
C CYS A 14 17.92 -14.37 -18.61
N THR A 15 18.40 -15.19 -19.54
CA THR A 15 18.31 -16.65 -19.48
C THR A 15 19.73 -17.22 -19.46
N GLU A 16 20.15 -17.74 -18.31
CA GLU A 16 21.03 -18.90 -18.08
C GLU A 16 21.36 -18.95 -16.58
N THR A 17 20.65 -19.80 -15.82
CA THR A 17 21.07 -21.14 -15.36
C THR A 17 22.17 -21.14 -14.30
N THR A 18 21.74 -21.22 -13.04
CA THR A 18 22.40 -22.09 -12.05
C THR A 18 21.33 -22.90 -11.35
N GLU A 19 21.34 -24.18 -11.65
CA GLU A 19 20.44 -25.24 -11.18
C GLU A 19 20.65 -25.49 -9.67
N VAL A 20 19.54 -25.64 -8.94
CA VAL A 20 19.53 -26.17 -7.58
C VAL A 20 19.26 -27.67 -7.67
N PRO A 21 20.12 -28.56 -7.11
CA PRO A 21 19.94 -29.99 -7.23
C PRO A 21 18.77 -30.50 -6.37
N ILE A 22 17.78 -31.10 -7.05
CA ILE A 22 16.70 -31.88 -6.44
C ILE A 22 17.24 -33.29 -6.12
N ARG A 23 17.09 -33.73 -4.86
CA ARG A 23 17.37 -35.11 -4.43
C ARG A 23 16.19 -36.02 -4.81
N PRO A 24 16.44 -37.23 -5.36
CA PRO A 24 15.41 -38.22 -5.60
C PRO A 24 15.18 -39.11 -4.36
N GLY A 25 13.91 -39.43 -4.09
CA GLY A 25 13.47 -40.44 -3.12
C GLY A 25 11.99 -40.72 -3.33
N GLN A 26 11.66 -41.54 -4.33
CA GLN A 26 11.21 -42.93 -4.19
C GLN A 26 9.78 -43.07 -3.64
N ASN A 27 8.85 -43.25 -4.58
CA ASN A 27 7.53 -43.83 -4.36
C ASN A 27 7.69 -45.33 -4.07
N ASN A 28 6.92 -45.86 -3.12
CA ASN A 28 6.61 -47.28 -3.05
C ASN A 28 5.11 -47.45 -2.82
N ASP A 29 4.43 -47.92 -3.85
CA ASP A 29 3.15 -48.62 -3.77
C ASP A 29 3.39 -50.04 -3.28
N THR A 30 2.70 -50.48 -2.24
CA THR A 30 2.34 -51.90 -2.06
C THR A 30 1.07 -52.05 -1.22
N ASN A 31 0.09 -52.68 -1.86
CA ASN A 31 -1.15 -53.33 -1.40
C ASN A 31 -1.19 -53.85 0.04
N GLN A 32 -2.37 -53.79 0.68
CA GLN A 32 -3.09 -55.02 1.07
C GLN A 32 -4.55 -54.76 1.47
N ALA A 33 -5.42 -55.65 0.97
CA ALA A 33 -6.79 -55.85 1.41
C ALA A 33 -6.79 -56.68 2.70
N ASP A 34 -7.73 -56.42 3.62
CA ASP A 34 -8.34 -57.51 4.37
C ASP A 34 -9.74 -57.16 4.92
N THR A 35 -10.49 -58.24 5.06
CA THR A 35 -11.90 -58.44 5.35
C THR A 35 -12.23 -58.32 6.84
N GLY A 36 -13.51 -58.17 7.21
CA GLY A 36 -13.95 -58.48 8.57
C GLY A 36 -15.17 -57.75 9.11
N SER A 37 -16.33 -58.39 8.97
CA SER A 37 -17.64 -58.12 9.59
C SER A 37 -17.60 -58.23 11.14
N HIS A 38 -18.49 -57.53 11.87
CA HIS A 38 -19.36 -58.07 12.95
C HIS A 38 -20.18 -56.98 13.70
N SER A 39 -21.50 -57.03 13.52
CA SER A 39 -22.61 -56.96 14.50
C SER A 39 -22.70 -55.90 15.64
N LEU A 40 -23.81 -55.13 15.56
CA LEU A 40 -24.79 -54.59 16.55
C LEU A 40 -24.80 -55.22 17.98
N PRO A 41 -25.30 -54.55 19.07
CA PRO A 41 -26.70 -54.08 19.15
C PRO A 41 -27.07 -52.86 20.05
N ASP A 42 -28.39 -52.59 19.97
CA ASP A 42 -29.34 -51.67 20.61
C ASP A 42 -29.12 -51.15 22.04
N GLY A 43 -29.71 -49.96 22.30
CA GLY A 43 -30.05 -49.51 23.66
C GLY A 43 -30.57 -48.08 23.75
N GLN A 44 -31.90 -47.92 23.83
CA GLN A 44 -32.62 -46.67 24.12
C GLN A 44 -32.37 -46.16 25.57
N THR A 45 -32.45 -44.85 25.83
CA THR A 45 -33.52 -44.21 26.65
C THR A 45 -33.22 -42.76 27.08
N HIS A 46 -34.33 -42.07 27.34
CA HIS A 46 -34.59 -40.69 27.74
C HIS A 46 -33.78 -40.08 28.89
N GLY A 47 -33.73 -38.73 28.92
CA GLY A 47 -34.06 -37.99 30.16
C GLY A 47 -33.09 -36.94 30.68
N ASN A 48 -33.38 -35.69 30.32
CA ASN A 48 -33.46 -34.49 31.19
C ASN A 48 -32.22 -33.83 31.82
N ASP A 49 -32.42 -32.52 31.98
CA ASP A 49 -31.90 -31.61 33.01
C ASP A 49 -30.67 -30.75 32.71
N GLY A 50 -30.95 -29.46 32.48
CA GLY A 50 -30.60 -28.46 33.48
C GLY A 50 -29.14 -28.00 33.58
N SER A 51 -28.96 -26.73 33.20
CA SER A 51 -28.09 -25.78 33.89
C SER A 51 -26.65 -25.63 33.40
N ASN A 52 -26.50 -24.57 32.59
CA ASN A 52 -25.65 -23.42 32.91
C ASN A 52 -24.13 -23.68 33.01
N LYS A 53 -23.43 -23.53 31.89
CA LYS A 53 -22.04 -23.06 31.90
C LYS A 53 -21.91 -21.89 30.95
N SER A 54 -21.93 -20.72 31.58
CA SER A 54 -21.20 -19.50 31.25
C SER A 54 -20.69 -19.46 29.81
N GLY A 55 -21.44 -18.76 28.96
CA GLY A 55 -20.91 -18.23 27.72
C GLY A 55 -19.66 -17.42 28.05
N ASP A 56 -18.51 -18.03 27.78
CA ASP A 56 -17.24 -17.35 27.63
C ASP A 56 -17.46 -16.30 26.54
N ARG A 57 -17.65 -15.05 26.99
CA ARG A 57 -17.62 -13.89 26.11
C ARG A 57 -16.18 -13.75 25.66
N THR A 58 -15.82 -14.51 24.62
CA THR A 58 -14.68 -14.20 23.77
C THR A 58 -14.95 -12.81 23.22
N VAL A 59 -14.40 -11.80 23.90
CA VAL A 59 -14.21 -10.45 23.36
C VAL A 59 -13.50 -10.66 22.03
N GLY A 60 -14.23 -10.45 20.93
CA GLY A 60 -13.75 -10.78 19.59
C GLY A 60 -12.37 -10.19 19.38
N ALA A 61 -11.38 -11.05 19.17
CA ALA A 61 -10.03 -10.63 18.87
C ALA A 61 -10.09 -9.73 17.64
N LYS A 62 -9.72 -8.45 17.80
CA LYS A 62 -9.65 -7.50 16.70
C LYS A 62 -8.67 -8.08 15.68
N GLN A 63 -9.17 -8.48 14.52
CA GLN A 63 -8.33 -9.01 13.45
C GLN A 63 -7.30 -7.95 13.08
N LEU A 64 -6.03 -8.33 13.10
CA LEU A 64 -4.95 -7.44 12.72
C LEU A 64 -4.93 -7.27 11.19
N PRO A 65 -4.52 -6.10 10.67
CA PRO A 65 -4.37 -5.92 9.24
C PRO A 65 -3.26 -6.83 8.69
N TRP A 66 -3.29 -7.11 7.39
CA TRP A 66 -2.31 -8.01 6.75
C TRP A 66 -0.86 -7.50 6.87
N TYR A 67 -0.68 -6.20 7.10
CA TYR A 67 0.61 -5.56 7.34
C TYR A 67 0.99 -5.47 8.83
N SER A 68 0.45 -6.33 9.70
CA SER A 68 0.74 -6.33 11.15
C SER A 68 2.23 -6.43 11.47
N GLU A 69 2.98 -7.16 10.66
CA GLU A 69 4.43 -7.32 10.77
C GLU A 69 5.24 -6.14 10.22
N GLY A 70 4.54 -5.11 9.73
CA GLY A 70 5.12 -3.92 9.15
C GLY A 70 5.38 -4.01 7.65
N LEU A 71 5.77 -2.88 7.07
CA LEU A 71 6.10 -2.72 5.66
C LEU A 71 7.42 -1.98 5.54
N LYS A 72 8.23 -2.38 4.55
CA LYS A 72 9.48 -1.68 4.25
C LYS A 72 9.23 -0.47 3.36
N PHE A 73 9.82 0.66 3.71
CA PHE A 73 9.82 1.84 2.87
C PHE A 73 11.01 2.76 3.19
N GLU A 74 11.66 3.24 2.12
CA GLU A 74 12.65 4.30 2.14
C GLU A 74 12.42 5.23 0.94
N CYS A 75 12.18 6.51 1.17
CA CYS A 75 11.94 7.44 0.06
C CYS A 75 13.24 7.67 -0.72
N THR A 76 13.22 7.37 -2.02
CA THR A 76 14.37 7.56 -2.92
C THR A 76 14.39 8.93 -3.60
N GLN A 77 13.41 9.80 -3.30
CA GLN A 77 13.20 11.09 -3.98
C GLN A 77 13.07 10.99 -5.51
N CYS A 78 12.55 9.87 -6.01
CA CYS A 78 12.35 9.61 -7.44
C CYS A 78 11.39 10.57 -8.14
N GLY A 79 10.44 11.17 -7.41
CA GLY A 79 9.40 12.04 -7.97
C GLY A 79 8.20 11.31 -8.57
N ASP A 80 8.14 9.98 -8.48
CA ASP A 80 7.06 9.18 -9.08
C ASP A 80 5.69 9.45 -8.42
N CYS A 81 5.66 9.81 -7.14
CA CYS A 81 4.44 10.23 -6.45
C CYS A 81 3.99 11.67 -6.80
N CYS A 82 4.81 12.43 -7.54
CA CYS A 82 4.51 13.79 -7.95
C CYS A 82 4.00 13.88 -9.41
N THR A 83 3.85 12.76 -10.11
CA THR A 83 3.45 12.70 -11.52
C THR A 83 2.33 11.68 -11.75
N GLY A 84 1.92 11.48 -13.01
CA GLY A 84 0.98 10.44 -13.43
C GLY A 84 -0.46 10.92 -13.66
N GLY A 85 -0.86 12.05 -13.07
CA GLY A 85 -2.13 12.74 -13.30
C GLY A 85 -3.42 11.92 -13.12
N PRO A 86 -4.59 12.57 -13.23
CA PRO A 86 -4.98 13.68 -12.36
C PRO A 86 -5.18 13.22 -10.91
N GLY A 87 -4.73 14.04 -9.95
CA GLY A 87 -4.95 13.82 -8.53
C GLY A 87 -5.32 15.11 -7.79
N ALA A 88 -5.65 14.96 -6.51
CA ALA A 88 -5.74 16.08 -5.59
C ALA A 88 -4.80 15.83 -4.42
N VAL A 89 -3.79 16.68 -4.29
CA VAL A 89 -3.02 16.83 -3.06
C VAL A 89 -3.67 17.95 -2.27
N TRP A 90 -4.42 17.61 -1.23
CA TRP A 90 -5.11 18.61 -0.41
C TRP A 90 -4.12 19.34 0.49
N VAL A 91 -4.37 20.62 0.70
CA VAL A 91 -3.56 21.46 1.58
C VAL A 91 -4.43 22.29 2.50
N THR A 92 -4.03 22.32 3.77
CA THR A 92 -4.59 23.16 4.81
C THR A 92 -3.98 24.56 4.77
N ASP A 93 -4.58 25.50 5.49
CA ASP A 93 -4.02 26.85 5.62
C ASP A 93 -2.65 26.86 6.31
N GLU A 94 -2.44 25.95 7.27
CA GLU A 94 -1.15 25.78 7.94
C GLU A 94 -0.06 25.31 6.96
N GLU A 95 -0.36 24.31 6.13
CA GLU A 95 0.58 23.85 5.11
C GLU A 95 0.84 24.91 4.04
N LEU A 96 -0.17 25.71 3.69
CA LEU A 96 0.02 26.86 2.80
C LEU A 96 0.95 27.92 3.39
N ASN A 97 0.88 28.18 4.70
CA ASN A 97 1.83 29.06 5.38
C ASN A 97 3.26 28.49 5.34
N GLN A 98 3.42 27.19 5.59
CA GLN A 98 4.73 26.53 5.54
C GLN A 98 5.34 26.58 4.13
N ILE A 99 4.55 26.26 3.11
CA ILE A 99 4.97 26.38 1.71
C ILE A 99 5.32 27.82 1.35
N ALA A 100 4.53 28.80 1.80
CA ALA A 100 4.82 30.21 1.57
C ALA A 100 6.16 30.64 2.18
N SER A 101 6.44 30.20 3.42
CA SER A 101 7.73 30.44 4.08
C SER A 101 8.88 29.79 3.32
N ALA A 102 8.73 28.55 2.88
CA ALA A 102 9.77 27.82 2.15
C ALA A 102 10.12 28.45 0.78
N LEU A 103 9.13 29.11 0.16
CA LEU A 103 9.29 29.78 -1.13
C LEU A 103 9.64 31.26 -1.01
N GLU A 104 9.71 31.80 0.22
CA GLU A 104 9.86 33.24 0.49
C GLU A 104 8.77 34.09 -0.21
N LYS A 105 7.52 33.62 -0.18
CA LYS A 105 6.36 34.25 -0.81
C LYS A 105 5.25 34.51 0.20
N THR A 106 4.27 35.32 -0.20
CA THR A 106 3.03 35.45 0.56
C THR A 106 2.12 34.24 0.34
N VAL A 107 1.28 33.92 1.33
CA VAL A 107 0.24 32.87 1.20
C VAL A 107 -0.72 33.15 0.04
N GLY A 108 -1.02 34.44 -0.21
CA GLY A 108 -1.85 34.86 -1.33
C GLY A 108 -1.25 34.47 -2.68
N GLU A 109 0.05 34.69 -2.86
CA GLU A 109 0.77 34.25 -4.07
C GLU A 109 0.83 32.73 -4.18
N VAL A 110 1.03 32.01 -3.07
CA VAL A 110 1.02 30.53 -3.09
C VAL A 110 -0.35 30.01 -3.53
N ARG A 111 -1.44 30.52 -2.94
CA ARG A 111 -2.81 30.16 -3.34
C ARG A 111 -3.11 30.51 -4.80
N LEU A 112 -2.60 31.64 -5.30
CA LEU A 112 -2.86 32.03 -6.67
C LEU A 112 -2.09 31.17 -7.69
N LEU A 113 -0.81 30.95 -7.43
CA LEU A 113 0.13 30.40 -8.42
C LEU A 113 0.34 28.89 -8.29
N HIS A 114 0.24 28.32 -7.09
CA HIS A 114 0.64 26.94 -6.81
C HIS A 114 -0.52 26.03 -6.38
N THR A 115 -1.74 26.56 -6.26
CA THR A 115 -2.92 25.75 -5.95
C THR A 115 -4.03 25.90 -6.99
N LYS A 116 -5.00 25.00 -6.89
CA LYS A 116 -6.28 25.00 -7.59
C LYS A 116 -7.38 24.77 -6.54
N LEU A 117 -8.53 25.41 -6.74
CA LEU A 117 -9.71 25.19 -5.89
C LEU A 117 -10.55 24.06 -6.50
N ILE A 118 -10.81 23.01 -5.72
CA ILE A 118 -11.72 21.93 -6.10
C ILE A 118 -12.85 21.91 -5.07
N GLY A 119 -14.06 22.27 -5.50
CA GLY A 119 -15.16 22.52 -4.58
C GLY A 119 -14.83 23.68 -3.63
N ASN A 120 -14.71 23.39 -2.34
CA ASN A 120 -14.35 24.37 -1.29
C ASN A 120 -12.97 24.11 -0.67
N ARG A 121 -12.16 23.22 -1.26
CA ARG A 121 -10.85 22.82 -0.72
C ARG A 121 -9.72 23.20 -1.68
N TRP A 122 -8.60 23.62 -1.12
CA TRP A 122 -7.38 23.89 -1.88
C TRP A 122 -6.61 22.61 -2.13
N SER A 123 -6.21 22.42 -3.38
CA SER A 123 -5.28 21.37 -3.77
C SER A 123 -4.07 21.96 -4.47
N LEU A 124 -2.89 21.35 -4.34
CA LEU A 124 -1.75 21.72 -5.17
C LEU A 124 -2.11 21.62 -6.66
N ARG A 125 -1.60 22.57 -7.43
CA ARG A 125 -1.80 22.62 -8.87
C ARG A 125 -0.95 21.55 -9.55
N ASP A 126 -1.50 20.96 -10.60
CA ASP A 126 -0.75 20.14 -11.54
C ASP A 126 -0.58 20.92 -12.85
N TYR A 127 0.53 20.69 -13.53
CA TYR A 127 0.74 21.09 -14.92
C TYR A 127 -0.10 20.23 -15.87
N PRO A 128 -0.30 20.66 -17.14
CA PRO A 128 -1.10 19.90 -18.11
C PRO A 128 -0.60 18.47 -18.39
N ASN A 129 0.68 18.19 -18.13
CA ASN A 129 1.26 16.85 -18.25
C ASN A 129 1.00 15.95 -17.02
N GLY A 130 0.32 16.45 -15.98
CA GLY A 130 0.03 15.72 -14.75
C GLY A 130 1.12 15.77 -13.69
N ASP A 131 2.18 16.57 -13.90
CA ASP A 131 3.20 16.81 -12.87
C ASP A 131 2.70 17.83 -11.85
N CYS A 132 2.93 17.58 -10.56
CA CYS A 132 2.73 18.54 -9.50
C CYS A 132 3.57 19.81 -9.76
N VAL A 133 3.03 20.99 -9.42
CA VAL A 133 3.70 22.29 -9.61
C VAL A 133 5.08 22.39 -8.95
N PHE A 134 5.35 21.59 -7.91
CA PHE A 134 6.63 21.59 -7.20
C PHE A 134 7.63 20.53 -7.69
N LEU A 135 7.29 19.79 -8.73
CA LEU A 135 8.18 18.79 -9.29
C LEU A 135 9.18 19.44 -10.23
N ASP A 136 10.47 19.33 -9.93
CA ASP A 136 11.53 19.82 -10.79
C ASP A 136 11.61 18.94 -12.05
N PRO A 137 11.49 19.52 -13.27
CA PRO A 137 11.43 18.74 -14.49
C PRO A 137 12.78 18.11 -14.89
N GLN A 138 13.90 18.61 -14.36
CA GLN A 138 15.25 18.14 -14.67
C GLN A 138 15.72 17.08 -13.67
N THR A 139 15.62 17.40 -12.38
CA THR A 139 16.11 16.52 -11.31
C THR A 139 15.08 15.48 -10.88
N ARG A 140 13.79 15.67 -11.23
CA ARG A 140 12.64 14.92 -10.71
C ARG A 140 12.43 15.05 -9.20
N GLY A 141 13.19 15.91 -8.53
CA GLY A 141 13.03 16.18 -7.11
C GLY A 141 11.82 17.07 -6.81
N CYS A 142 11.28 16.96 -5.60
CA CYS A 142 10.28 17.90 -5.10
C CYS A 142 10.98 19.15 -4.57
N GLN A 143 10.65 20.33 -5.12
CA GLN A 143 11.25 21.61 -4.73
C GLN A 143 10.92 22.04 -3.30
N ILE A 144 9.84 21.51 -2.72
CA ILE A 144 9.42 21.75 -1.32
C ILE A 144 9.56 20.50 -0.45
N TYR A 145 10.54 19.62 -0.73
CA TYR A 145 10.62 18.29 -0.11
C TYR A 145 10.54 18.30 1.44
N ALA A 146 11.19 19.28 2.08
CA ALA A 146 11.16 19.46 3.55
C ALA A 146 9.79 19.91 4.07
N ASP A 147 9.09 20.74 3.29
CA ASP A 147 7.83 21.39 3.64
C ASP A 147 6.63 20.77 2.93
N ARG A 148 6.77 19.51 2.48
CA ARG A 148 5.70 18.77 1.80
C ARG A 148 4.43 18.73 2.64
N PRO A 149 3.23 18.81 2.04
CA PRO A 149 1.98 18.54 2.73
C PRO A 149 1.97 17.14 3.37
N ILE A 150 1.15 16.95 4.40
CA ILE A 150 1.01 15.70 5.14
C ILE A 150 0.69 14.54 4.20
N GLN A 151 -0.23 14.74 3.25
CA GLN A 151 -0.56 13.74 2.22
C GLN A 151 0.70 13.30 1.44
N CYS A 152 1.59 14.22 1.08
CA CYS A 152 2.84 13.87 0.41
C CYS A 152 3.86 13.19 1.35
N ARG A 153 3.88 13.54 2.64
CA ARG A 153 4.78 12.96 3.64
C ARG A 153 4.39 11.53 4.04
N THR A 154 3.10 11.20 3.97
CA THR A 154 2.56 9.89 4.35
C THR A 154 2.58 8.87 3.23
N TRP A 155 3.02 9.25 2.02
CA TRP A 155 3.32 8.28 0.96
C TRP A 155 4.43 7.31 1.45
N PRO A 156 4.28 5.99 1.28
CA PRO A 156 3.28 5.28 0.48
C PRO A 156 2.12 4.71 1.30
N PHE A 157 1.99 5.03 2.60
CA PHE A 157 1.03 4.42 3.51
C PHE A 157 -0.37 5.04 3.46
N TRP A 158 -0.77 5.55 2.31
CA TRP A 158 -2.15 5.97 2.09
C TRP A 158 -3.08 4.76 2.20
N PRO A 159 -4.31 4.90 2.74
CA PRO A 159 -5.25 3.80 2.88
C PRO A 159 -5.41 3.00 1.58
N SER A 160 -5.52 3.67 0.43
CA SER A 160 -5.66 3.02 -0.89
C SER A 160 -4.49 2.13 -1.29
N ASN A 161 -3.28 2.45 -0.82
CA ASN A 161 -2.06 1.74 -1.16
C ASN A 161 -1.85 0.51 -0.27
N ILE A 162 -2.32 0.55 0.98
CA ILE A 162 -2.11 -0.52 1.97
C ILE A 162 -3.36 -1.34 2.27
N ASP A 163 -4.51 -1.02 1.66
CA ASP A 163 -5.79 -1.73 1.85
C ASP A 163 -5.64 -3.24 1.65
N THR A 164 -4.92 -3.65 0.61
CA THR A 164 -4.65 -5.07 0.32
C THR A 164 -3.20 -5.30 -0.06
N THR A 165 -2.74 -6.55 0.06
CA THR A 165 -1.43 -6.98 -0.47
C THR A 165 -1.28 -6.69 -1.97
N THR A 166 -2.37 -6.70 -2.73
CA THR A 166 -2.37 -6.38 -4.16
C THR A 166 -2.18 -4.88 -4.40
N SER A 167 -2.86 -4.02 -3.63
CA SER A 167 -2.64 -2.57 -3.68
C SER A 167 -1.20 -2.21 -3.32
N TRP A 168 -0.65 -2.88 -2.31
CA TRP A 168 0.74 -2.66 -1.91
C TRP A 168 1.72 -3.07 -3.00
N LYS A 169 1.50 -4.24 -3.62
CA LYS A 169 2.32 -4.69 -4.75
C LYS A 169 2.32 -3.68 -5.90
N ARG A 170 1.15 -3.15 -6.28
CA ARG A 170 1.05 -2.10 -7.30
C ARG A 170 1.81 -0.83 -6.89
N THR A 171 1.80 -0.50 -5.61
CA THR A 171 2.57 0.63 -5.06
C THR A 171 4.08 0.39 -5.20
N CYS A 172 4.56 -0.83 -4.94
CA CYS A 172 5.95 -1.23 -5.19
C CYS A 172 6.32 -1.21 -6.68
N ASP A 173 5.38 -1.49 -7.58
CA ASP A 173 5.65 -1.46 -9.03
C ASP A 173 5.90 -0.02 -9.54
N VAL A 174 5.33 0.99 -8.88
CA VAL A 174 5.45 2.41 -9.29
C VAL A 174 6.41 3.22 -8.43
N CYS A 175 6.72 2.77 -7.20
CA CYS A 175 7.61 3.48 -6.29
C CYS A 175 8.83 2.61 -5.95
N PRO A 176 10.05 2.97 -6.41
CA PRO A 176 11.25 2.17 -6.14
C PRO A 176 11.63 2.09 -4.66
N GLY A 177 11.06 2.95 -3.81
CA GLY A 177 11.25 2.93 -2.36
C GLY A 177 10.30 1.98 -1.61
N ALA A 178 9.13 1.67 -2.20
CA ALA A 178 8.14 0.81 -1.55
C ALA A 178 8.61 -0.65 -1.56
N GLY A 179 8.55 -1.30 -0.40
CA GLY A 179 9.10 -2.64 -0.18
C GLY A 179 10.62 -2.67 0.08
N GLN A 180 11.29 -1.51 0.08
CA GLN A 180 12.74 -1.40 0.26
C GLN A 180 13.11 -0.63 1.55
N GLY A 181 14.36 -0.80 2.00
CA GLY A 181 14.92 -0.05 3.12
C GLY A 181 14.28 -0.34 4.48
N LYS A 182 14.02 0.71 5.27
CA LYS A 182 13.61 0.61 6.68
C LYS A 182 12.26 -0.09 6.84
N LEU A 183 12.16 -1.02 7.80
CA LEU A 183 10.89 -1.60 8.24
C LEU A 183 10.15 -0.61 9.16
N HIS A 184 8.92 -0.26 8.79
CA HIS A 184 8.02 0.56 9.61
C HIS A 184 7.02 -0.35 10.32
N SER A 185 6.82 -0.12 11.62
CA SER A 185 5.89 -0.92 12.44
C SER A 185 4.43 -0.61 12.12
N LEU A 186 3.53 -1.50 12.55
CA LEU A 186 2.08 -1.29 12.45
C LEU A 186 1.63 0.07 13.00
N GLU A 187 2.14 0.47 14.17
CA GLU A 187 1.82 1.75 14.80
C GLU A 187 2.21 2.95 13.93
N VAL A 188 3.41 2.91 13.35
CA VAL A 188 3.91 3.98 12.46
C VAL A 188 3.09 4.06 11.18
N ILE A 189 2.79 2.92 10.57
CA ILE A 189 1.98 2.84 9.34
C ILE A 189 0.58 3.38 9.61
N GLN A 190 -0.06 2.97 10.71
CA GLN A 190 -1.41 3.43 11.04
C GLN A 190 -1.43 4.93 11.34
N THR A 191 -0.46 5.44 12.11
CA THR A 191 -0.33 6.88 12.38
C THR A 191 -0.23 7.71 11.10
N GLN A 192 0.56 7.24 10.12
CA GLN A 192 0.70 7.94 8.83
C GLN A 192 -0.55 7.81 7.95
N SER A 193 -1.18 6.63 7.92
CA SER A 193 -2.42 6.40 7.18
C SER A 193 -3.53 7.32 7.70
N ASP A 194 -3.72 7.37 9.02
CA ASP A 194 -4.77 8.18 9.66
C ASP A 194 -4.53 9.68 9.44
N ALA A 195 -3.27 10.12 9.40
CA ALA A 195 -2.91 11.51 9.12
C ALA A 195 -3.19 11.94 7.66
N CYS A 196 -3.34 10.99 6.74
CA CYS A 196 -3.62 11.26 5.32
C CYS A 196 -5.11 11.49 5.03
N ASP A 197 -6.01 11.07 5.92
CA ASP A 197 -7.48 11.20 5.78
C ASP A 197 -7.95 12.64 6.09
N ILE A 198 -7.34 13.63 5.44
CA ILE A 198 -7.67 15.06 5.56
C ILE A 198 -8.74 15.52 4.57
#